data_AF-A0A2E7SGZ3-F1
#
_entry.id   AF-A0A2E7SGZ3-F1
#
_cell.length_a   1.000
_cell.length_b   1.000
_cell.length_c   1.000
_cell.angle_alpha   90.00
_cell.angle_beta   90.00
_cell.angle_gamma   90.00
#
_symmetry.space_group_name_H-M   'P 1'
#
loop_
_entity.id
_entity.type
_entity.pdbx_description
1 polymer ?
#
loop_
_entity_poly.entity_id
_entity_poly.type
_entity_poly.pdbx_seq_one_letter_code
_entity_poly.pdbx_strand_id
1 'polypeptide(L)'
;MATNPSPWHSDLELSISNSDLDLPEDFELRWVPLPPFDDWIIHVSSGGHDAAVIVTANQMSISEQMITFLKENAAGRLMKIIATPEARIIEEELLEMLSSSSIGILRY
;
A
#
# COMPACT_ATOMS: atom_id res chain seq x y z
N MET A 1 -13.17 5.52 -22.88
CA MET A 1 -13.14 5.97 -21.47
C MET A 1 -11.74 6.44 -21.19
N ALA A 2 -11.57 7.64 -20.63
CA ALA A 2 -10.25 8.20 -20.38
C ALA A 2 -9.47 7.25 -19.44
N THR A 3 -8.39 6.69 -19.95
CA THR A 3 -7.46 5.78 -19.25
C THR A 3 -6.38 6.54 -18.47
N ASN A 4 -6.55 7.85 -18.27
CA ASN A 4 -5.80 8.56 -17.25
C ASN A 4 -6.59 8.42 -15.95
N PRO A 5 -6.20 7.55 -15.00
CA PRO A 5 -6.59 7.81 -13.64
C PRO A 5 -6.07 9.22 -13.35
N SER A 6 -6.96 10.20 -13.16
CA SER A 6 -6.57 11.44 -12.50
C SER A 6 -5.75 11.05 -11.26
N PRO A 7 -4.67 11.77 -10.90
CA PRO A 7 -3.80 11.43 -9.78
C PRO A 7 -4.64 11.41 -8.51
N TRP A 8 -5.19 10.25 -8.19
CA TRP A 8 -6.09 10.09 -7.07
C TRP A 8 -5.17 9.77 -5.91
N HIS A 9 -4.94 10.84 -5.14
CA HIS A 9 -3.94 11.01 -4.10
C HIS A 9 -2.55 11.41 -4.61
N SER A 10 -2.42 12.64 -5.12
CA SER A 10 -1.12 13.31 -5.25
C SER A 10 -0.32 13.23 -3.95
N ASP A 11 -1.00 13.28 -2.80
CA ASP A 11 -0.40 13.08 -1.48
C ASP A 11 0.15 11.65 -1.30
N LEU A 12 -0.54 10.62 -1.77
CA LEU A 12 -0.05 9.25 -1.71
C LEU A 12 1.14 9.03 -2.66
N GLU A 13 1.07 9.53 -3.89
CA GLU A 13 2.19 9.46 -4.85
C GLU A 13 3.42 10.20 -4.31
N LEU A 14 3.20 11.37 -3.70
CA LEU A 14 4.24 12.16 -3.06
C LEU A 14 4.79 11.48 -1.82
N SER A 15 3.93 10.85 -1.01
CA SER A 15 4.34 10.04 0.13
C SER A 15 5.15 8.84 -0.32
N ILE A 16 4.73 8.08 -1.33
CA ILE A 16 5.49 6.94 -1.91
C ILE A 16 6.86 7.43 -2.38
N SER A 17 6.93 8.57 -3.09
CA SER A 17 8.17 9.12 -3.63
C SER A 17 9.11 9.69 -2.57
N ASN A 18 8.58 10.20 -1.46
CA ASN A 18 9.36 10.71 -0.31
C ASN A 18 9.52 9.67 0.81
N SER A 19 9.00 8.46 0.63
CA SER A 19 9.07 7.41 1.62
C SER A 19 10.50 6.92 1.76
N ASP A 20 10.91 6.61 2.99
CA ASP A 20 12.10 5.78 3.27
C ASP A 20 11.85 4.29 2.95
N LEU A 21 10.85 4.02 2.12
CA LEU A 21 10.61 2.69 1.58
C LEU A 21 11.66 2.53 0.48
N ASP A 22 12.50 1.50 0.58
CA ASP A 22 13.62 1.16 -0.31
C ASP A 22 13.12 0.80 -1.74
N LEU A 23 12.35 1.70 -2.34
CA LEU A 23 11.70 1.56 -3.63
C LEU A 23 12.72 1.95 -4.71
N PRO A 24 12.78 1.19 -5.81
CA PRO A 24 13.72 1.46 -6.90
C PRO A 24 13.40 2.77 -7.62
N GLU A 25 14.38 3.61 -7.93
CA GLU A 25 14.19 4.96 -8.51
C GLU A 25 13.35 5.01 -9.80
N ASP A 26 13.40 3.98 -10.64
CA ASP A 26 12.58 3.80 -11.84
C ASP A 26 11.43 2.80 -11.58
N PHE A 27 10.49 3.17 -10.71
CA PHE A 27 9.32 2.34 -10.43
C PHE A 27 8.11 2.69 -11.30
N GLU A 28 7.39 1.67 -11.73
CA GLU A 28 6.09 1.77 -12.39
C GLU A 28 4.99 1.42 -11.38
N LEU A 29 3.99 2.30 -11.26
CA LEU A 29 2.81 2.09 -10.42
C LEU A 29 1.65 1.57 -11.24
N ARG A 30 1.13 0.40 -10.85
CA ARG A 30 -0.10 -0.15 -11.40
C ARG A 30 -1.20 -0.16 -10.36
N TRP A 31 -2.27 0.59 -10.63
CA TRP A 31 -3.40 0.76 -9.74
C TRP A 31 -4.52 -0.21 -10.07
N VAL A 32 -5.01 -0.92 -9.05
CA VAL A 32 -6.10 -1.88 -9.16
C VAL A 32 -7.16 -1.49 -8.13
N PRO A 33 -8.40 -1.16 -8.55
CA PRO A 33 -9.45 -0.81 -7.60
C PRO A 33 -9.86 -2.04 -6.77
N LEU A 34 -10.23 -1.82 -5.51
CA LEU A 34 -10.70 -2.84 -4.57
C LEU A 34 -12.19 -2.63 -4.25
N PRO A 35 -13.10 -2.90 -5.21
CA PRO A 35 -14.53 -2.79 -4.97
C PRO A 35 -15.01 -3.78 -3.89
N PRO A 36 -16.03 -3.44 -3.09
CA PRO A 36 -16.89 -2.25 -3.18
C PRO A 36 -16.32 -1.00 -2.48
N PHE A 37 -15.12 -1.10 -1.89
CA PHE A 37 -14.51 -0.02 -1.13
C PHE A 37 -13.86 1.00 -2.07
N ASP A 38 -13.78 2.25 -1.62
CA ASP A 38 -13.01 3.29 -2.29
C ASP A 38 -11.51 3.16 -1.95
N ASP A 39 -11.00 1.94 -2.14
CA ASP A 39 -9.64 1.50 -1.82
C ASP A 39 -8.98 0.85 -3.03
N TRP A 40 -7.65 0.78 -3.01
CA TRP A 40 -6.83 0.41 -4.14
C TRP A 40 -5.67 -0.48 -3.71
N ILE A 41 -5.30 -1.39 -4.61
CA ILE A 41 -4.05 -2.14 -4.58
C ILE A 41 -3.12 -1.51 -5.63
N ILE A 42 -1.98 -1.04 -5.20
CA ILE A 42 -0.96 -0.42 -6.04
C ILE A 42 0.21 -1.39 -6.10
N HIS A 43 0.48 -1.92 -7.28
CA HIS A 43 1.66 -2.72 -7.52
C HIS A 43 2.80 -1.79 -7.93
N VAL A 44 3.92 -1.88 -7.21
CA VAL A 44 5.15 -1.18 -7.52
C VAL A 44 6.09 -2.18 -8.17
N SER A 45 6.43 -1.95 -9.42
CA SER A 45 7.34 -2.80 -10.17
C SER A 45 8.49 -1.98 -10.74
N SER A 46 9.65 -2.59 -10.95
CA SER A 46 10.77 -1.93 -11.63
C SER A 46 11.48 -2.92 -12.53
N GLY A 47 11.73 -2.53 -13.78
CA GLY A 47 12.39 -3.37 -14.77
C GLY A 47 11.69 -4.70 -15.04
N GLY A 48 10.36 -4.77 -14.87
CA GLY A 48 9.56 -5.99 -15.07
C GLY A 48 9.50 -6.94 -13.87
N HIS A 49 10.02 -6.55 -12.70
CA HIS A 49 9.86 -7.30 -11.45
C HIS A 49 9.01 -6.52 -10.46
N ASP A 50 8.03 -7.19 -9.85
CA ASP A 50 7.29 -6.64 -8.73
C ASP A 50 8.24 -6.48 -7.53
N ALA A 51 8.26 -5.27 -6.96
CA ALA A 51 9.09 -4.89 -5.81
C ALA A 51 8.25 -4.73 -4.54
N ALA A 52 7.08 -4.10 -4.68
CA ALA A 52 6.18 -3.86 -3.56
C ALA A 52 4.71 -3.93 -3.97
N VAL A 53 3.87 -4.16 -2.98
CA VAL A 53 2.42 -3.99 -3.07
C VAL A 53 1.97 -3.05 -1.96
N ILE A 54 1.23 -2.02 -2.33
CA ILE A 54 0.66 -1.03 -1.43
C ILE A 54 -0.84 -1.20 -1.45
N VAL A 55 -1.46 -1.35 -0.29
CA VAL A 55 -2.93 -1.38 -0.20
C VAL A 55 -3.38 -0.16 0.57
N THR A 56 -4.27 0.62 -0.03
CA THR A 56 -4.86 1.76 0.65
C THR A 56 -5.88 1.27 1.68
N ALA A 57 -5.89 1.92 2.83
CA ALA A 57 -6.86 1.76 3.90
C ALA A 57 -7.53 3.12 4.13
N ASN A 58 -8.14 3.68 3.08
CA ASN A 58 -8.89 4.92 3.11
C ASN A 58 -10.28 4.71 3.72
N GLN A 59 -11.00 3.67 3.29
CA GLN A 59 -12.29 3.27 3.87
C GLN A 59 -12.20 1.97 4.66
N MET A 60 -11.38 1.01 4.21
CA MET A 60 -11.16 -0.24 4.91
C MET A 60 -10.46 -0.02 6.24
N SER A 61 -10.99 -0.57 7.33
CA SER A 61 -10.29 -0.60 8.61
C SER A 61 -9.10 -1.56 8.56
N ILE A 62 -7.96 -1.11 9.08
CA ILE A 62 -6.80 -1.99 9.28
C ILE A 62 -7.22 -2.99 10.36
N SER A 63 -7.25 -4.26 10.00
CA SER A 63 -7.68 -5.35 10.88
C SER A 63 -6.70 -6.52 10.76
N GLU A 64 -6.71 -7.39 11.76
CA GLU A 64 -5.92 -8.63 11.74
C GLU A 64 -6.19 -9.47 10.49
N GLN A 65 -7.43 -9.47 9.99
CA GLN A 65 -7.83 -10.17 8.78
C GLN A 65 -7.15 -9.58 7.54
N MET A 66 -7.06 -8.25 7.44
CA MET A 66 -6.36 -7.57 6.35
C MET A 66 -4.85 -7.87 6.39
N ILE A 67 -4.26 -7.85 7.58
CA ILE A 67 -2.84 -8.21 7.81
C ILE A 67 -2.60 -9.65 7.36
N THR A 68 -3.45 -10.58 7.80
CA THR A 68 -3.35 -12.00 7.45
C THR A 68 -3.51 -12.20 5.94
N PHE A 69 -4.50 -11.54 5.33
CA PHE A 69 -4.70 -11.57 3.89
C PHE A 69 -3.47 -11.10 3.12
N LEU A 70 -2.86 -9.98 3.52
CA LEU A 70 -1.62 -9.48 2.91
C LEU A 70 -0.45 -10.44 3.10
N LYS A 71 -0.35 -11.10 4.26
CA LYS A 71 0.69 -12.10 4.50
C LYS A 71 0.54 -13.31 3.59
N GLU A 72 -0.67 -13.81 3.43
CA GLU A 72 -0.97 -15.03 2.68
C GLU A 72 -0.98 -14.81 1.15
N ASN A 73 -1.44 -13.64 0.69
CA ASN A 73 -1.69 -13.39 -0.74
C ASN A 73 -0.55 -12.65 -1.44
N ALA A 74 0.30 -11.90 -0.74
CA ALA A 74 1.49 -11.35 -1.38
C ALA A 74 2.59 -12.42 -1.43
N ALA A 75 2.59 -13.13 -2.56
CA ALA A 75 3.57 -14.15 -2.91
C ALA A 75 4.99 -13.57 -2.98
N GLY A 76 5.96 -14.25 -2.38
CA GLY A 76 7.39 -13.99 -2.57
C GLY A 76 7.99 -12.88 -1.68
N ARG A 77 9.02 -12.20 -2.20
CA ARG A 77 9.84 -11.17 -1.53
C ARG A 77 9.26 -9.75 -1.61
N LEU A 78 7.98 -9.62 -2.00
CA LEU A 78 7.35 -8.32 -2.18
C LEU A 78 7.23 -7.58 -0.86
N MET A 79 7.66 -6.32 -0.85
CA MET A 79 7.39 -5.42 0.27
C MET A 79 5.88 -5.16 0.33
N LYS A 80 5.29 -5.39 1.50
CA LYS A 80 3.86 -5.18 1.74
C LYS A 80 3.72 -3.87 2.48
N ILE A 81 2.94 -2.94 1.96
CA ILE A 81 2.74 -1.63 2.57
C ILE A 81 1.25 -1.38 2.71
N ILE A 82 0.83 -0.87 3.87
CA ILE A 82 -0.52 -0.33 4.06
C ILE A 82 -0.43 1.18 4.04
N ALA A 83 -1.11 1.80 3.08
CA ALA A 83 -1.21 3.25 2.98
C ALA A 83 -2.48 3.73 3.68
N THR A 84 -2.34 4.57 4.69
CA THR A 84 -3.46 5.12 5.47
C THR A 84 -3.39 6.64 5.53
N PRO A 85 -4.53 7.36 5.56
CA PRO A 85 -4.54 8.78 5.87
C PRO A 85 -3.84 9.08 7.20
N GLU A 86 -3.07 10.16 7.29
CA GLU A 86 -2.29 10.55 8.48
C GLU A 86 -3.18 10.76 9.72
N ALA A 87 -4.39 11.28 9.51
CA ALA A 87 -5.38 11.51 10.56
C ALA A 87 -5.95 10.21 11.17
N ARG A 88 -5.67 9.04 10.58
CA ARG A 88 -6.19 7.77 11.07
C ARG A 88 -5.40 7.28 12.28
N ILE A 89 -6.12 7.00 13.36
CA ILE A 89 -5.58 6.36 14.54
C ILE A 89 -5.48 4.85 14.25
N ILE A 90 -4.28 4.30 14.41
CA ILE A 90 -4.00 2.87 14.36
C ILE A 90 -3.71 2.43 15.78
N GLU A 91 -4.39 1.39 16.24
CA GLU A 91 -4.18 0.80 17.56
C GLU A 91 -2.75 0.27 17.69
N GLU A 92 -2.14 0.41 18.87
CA GLU A 92 -0.75 0.01 19.11
C GLU A 92 -0.54 -1.49 18.86
N GLU A 93 -1.51 -2.32 19.25
CA GLU A 93 -1.50 -3.76 19.00
C GLU A 93 -1.41 -4.07 17.49
N LEU A 94 -2.14 -3.33 16.66
CA LEU A 94 -2.09 -3.48 15.20
C LEU A 94 -0.74 -3.01 14.63
N LEU A 95 -0.16 -1.94 15.18
CA LEU A 95 1.19 -1.48 14.80
C LEU A 95 2.25 -2.54 15.09
N GLU A 96 2.16 -3.20 16.25
CA GLU A 96 3.05 -4.31 16.62
C GLU A 96 2.88 -5.51 15.69
N MET A 97 1.64 -5.85 15.32
CA MET A 97 1.35 -6.92 14.36
C MET A 97 1.89 -6.63 12.95
N LEU A 98 1.76 -5.39 12.49
CA LEU A 98 2.27 -4.94 11.19
C LEU A 98 3.79 -5.02 11.14
N SER A 99 4.45 -4.51 12.18
CA SER A 99 5.91 -4.57 12.34
C SER A 99 6.42 -6.01 12.38
N SER A 100 5.76 -6.88 13.15
CA SER A 100 6.09 -8.31 13.24
C SER A 100 5.87 -9.07 11.94
N SER A 101 5.01 -8.55 11.06
CA SER A 101 4.67 -9.17 9.78
C SER A 101 5.47 -8.61 8.61
N SER A 102 6.48 -7.75 8.89
CA SER A 102 7.26 -7.04 7.87
C SER A 102 6.40 -6.26 6.89
N ILE A 103 5.27 -5.73 7.38
CA ILE A 103 4.38 -4.87 6.60
C ILE A 103 4.72 -3.42 6.96
N GLY A 104 5.14 -2.65 5.96
CA GLY A 104 5.36 -1.22 6.08
C GLY A 104 4.05 -0.47 6.24
N ILE A 105 4.10 0.69 6.88
CA ILE A 105 2.97 1.60 6.99
C ILE A 105 3.37 2.90 6.34
N LEU A 106 2.58 3.33 5.36
CA LEU A 106 2.72 4.62 4.73
C LEU A 106 1.58 5.52 5.19
N ARG A 107 1.91 6.70 5.71
CA ARG A 107 0.94 7.73 6.05
C ARG A 107 0.96 8.82 4.98
N TYR A 108 -0.20 9.27 4.56
CA TYR A 108 -0.37 10.31 3.53
C TYR A 108 -1.50 11.28 3.90
#